data_AF-A0A925SYU0-F1
#
_entry.id   AF-A0A925SYU0-F1
#
_cell.length_a   1.000
_cell.length_b   1.000
_cell.length_c   1.000
_cell.angle_alpha   90.00
_cell.angle_beta   90.00
_cell.angle_gamma   90.00
#
_symmetry.space_group_name_H-M   'P 1'
#
loop_
_entity.id
_entity.type
_entity.pdbx_description
1 polymer ?
#
loop_
_entity_poly.entity_id
_entity_poly.type
_entity_poly.pdbx_seq_one_letter_code
_entity_poly.pdbx_strand_id
1 'polypeptide(L)'
;MAAAIEGKGFRAWLNKRLPVDQFVADQLTGYYAPKNFNIWYFFGSLAMLVFVMQIVTGIFITMHFKPGETTAFGSVEYLMREVPYGWLLRYLHSTGASMFFIVVYLHMARA
;
A
#
# COMPACT_ATOMS: atom_id res chain seq x y z
N MET A 1 -11.62 3.63 -28.55
CA MET A 1 -12.89 4.35 -28.79
C MET A 1 -13.23 5.03 -27.48
N ALA A 2 -12.83 6.29 -27.30
CA ALA A 2 -13.09 7.02 -26.06
C ALA A 2 -14.60 7.13 -25.90
N ALA A 3 -15.16 6.46 -24.89
CA ALA A 3 -16.55 6.63 -24.55
C ALA A 3 -16.77 8.11 -24.24
N ALA A 4 -17.55 8.80 -25.07
CA ALA A 4 -17.99 10.15 -24.76
C ALA A 4 -18.72 10.07 -23.42
N ILE A 5 -18.13 10.62 -22.35
CA ILE A 5 -18.74 10.68 -21.03
C ILE A 5 -19.83 11.76 -21.10
N GLU A 6 -20.93 11.45 -21.78
CA GLU A 6 -22.13 12.27 -21.76
C GLU A 6 -22.95 11.90 -20.53
N GLY A 7 -22.72 12.64 -19.44
CA GLY A 7 -23.47 12.51 -18.19
C GLY A 7 -23.66 13.86 -17.54
N LYS A 8 -24.69 13.98 -16.69
CA LYS A 8 -24.88 15.14 -15.80
C LYS A 8 -24.31 14.79 -14.42
N GLY A 9 -23.75 15.77 -13.73
CA GLY A 9 -23.24 15.62 -12.35
C GLY A 9 -21.72 15.68 -12.22
N PHE A 10 -21.24 15.55 -10.98
CA PHE A 10 -19.83 15.76 -10.62
C PHE A 10 -18.87 14.86 -11.40
N ARG A 11 -19.19 13.57 -11.56
CA ARG A 11 -18.36 12.62 -12.32
C ARG A 11 -18.15 13.04 -13.77
N ALA A 12 -19.19 13.53 -14.44
CA ALA A 12 -19.06 13.98 -15.84
C ALA A 12 -18.33 15.33 -15.95
N TRP A 13 -18.57 16.25 -15.01
CA TRP A 13 -17.81 17.50 -14.91
C TRP A 13 -16.31 17.25 -14.68
N LEU A 14 -15.97 16.24 -13.85
CA LEU A 14 -14.61 15.83 -13.55
C LEU A 14 -13.97 15.21 -14.79
N ASN A 15 -14.61 14.20 -15.41
CA ASN A 15 -14.11 13.55 -16.63
C ASN A 15 -13.88 14.52 -17.79
N LYS A 16 -14.67 15.58 -17.89
CA LYS A 16 -14.46 16.63 -18.90
C LYS A 16 -13.15 17.42 -18.71
N ARG A 17 -12.67 17.56 -17.47
CA ARG A 17 -11.43 18.30 -17.14
C ARG A 17 -10.23 17.38 -16.95
N LEU A 18 -10.47 16.22 -16.36
CA LEU A 18 -9.49 15.19 -16.07
C LEU A 18 -10.16 13.85 -16.43
N PRO A 19 -9.76 13.18 -17.53
CA PRO A 19 -10.44 11.98 -18.03
C PRO A 19 -10.10 10.75 -17.18
N VAL A 20 -10.55 10.73 -15.91
CA VAL A 20 -10.26 9.68 -14.93
C VAL A 20 -10.77 8.33 -15.40
N ASP A 21 -12.02 8.26 -15.86
CA ASP A 21 -12.63 6.99 -16.27
C ASP A 21 -11.90 6.37 -17.47
N GLN A 22 -11.51 7.20 -18.44
CA GLN A 22 -10.72 6.73 -19.57
C GLN A 22 -9.32 6.28 -19.13
N PHE A 23 -8.66 7.02 -18.23
CA PHE A 23 -7.38 6.61 -17.68
C PHE A 23 -7.47 5.24 -16.97
N VAL A 24 -8.50 5.03 -16.15
CA VAL A 24 -8.72 3.74 -15.47
C VAL A 24 -9.01 2.62 -16.47
N ALA A 25 -9.82 2.89 -17.49
CA ALA A 25 -10.11 1.92 -18.54
C ALA A 25 -8.84 1.54 -19.29
N ASP A 26 -8.06 2.52 -19.74
CA ASP A 26 -6.90 2.28 -20.60
C ASP A 26 -5.70 1.71 -19.82
N GLN A 27 -5.48 2.13 -18.57
CA GLN A 27 -4.24 1.80 -17.83
C GLN A 27 -4.40 0.72 -16.76
N LEU A 28 -5.59 0.58 -16.16
CA LEU A 28 -5.76 -0.30 -14.99
C LEU A 28 -6.58 -1.55 -15.29
N THR A 29 -7.61 -1.44 -16.13
CA THR A 29 -8.65 -2.49 -16.26
C THR A 29 -8.78 -3.08 -17.66
N GLY A 30 -8.53 -2.30 -18.70
CA GLY A 30 -8.83 -2.67 -20.08
C GLY A 30 -7.66 -3.25 -20.87
N TYR A 31 -6.45 -3.32 -20.30
CA TYR A 31 -5.32 -3.93 -20.99
C TYR A 31 -5.41 -5.45 -20.94
N TYR A 32 -5.03 -6.10 -22.04
CA TYR A 32 -5.03 -7.55 -22.14
C TYR A 32 -3.83 -8.14 -21.39
N ALA A 33 -4.11 -8.94 -20.36
CA ALA A 33 -3.09 -9.71 -19.66
C ALA A 33 -3.04 -11.17 -20.16
N PRO A 34 -1.85 -11.81 -20.21
CA PRO A 34 -1.72 -13.23 -20.51
C PRO A 34 -2.58 -14.10 -19.57
N LYS A 35 -3.33 -15.05 -20.14
CA LYS A 35 -4.22 -15.94 -19.34
C LYS A 35 -3.47 -17.01 -18.55
N ASN A 36 -2.20 -17.24 -18.84
CA ASN A 36 -1.37 -18.30 -18.28
C ASN A 36 -0.49 -17.84 -17.09
N PHE A 37 -0.90 -16.82 -16.34
CA PHE A 37 -0.18 -16.42 -15.13
C PHE A 37 -0.14 -17.55 -14.10
N ASN A 38 1.06 -17.78 -13.56
CA ASN A 38 1.25 -18.66 -12.42
C ASN A 38 1.33 -17.84 -11.13
N ILE A 39 1.46 -18.53 -9.99
CA ILE A 39 1.47 -17.90 -8.66
C ILE A 39 2.56 -16.85 -8.48
N TRP A 40 3.68 -16.93 -9.22
CA TRP A 40 4.79 -16.02 -9.06
C TRP A 40 4.49 -14.59 -9.54
N TYR A 41 3.43 -14.40 -10.33
CA TYR A 41 2.99 -13.07 -10.76
C TYR A 41 2.33 -12.26 -9.63
N PHE A 42 1.89 -12.89 -8.54
CA PHE A 42 1.29 -12.19 -7.38
C PHE A 42 2.31 -11.49 -6.49
N PHE A 43 3.59 -11.86 -6.53
CA PHE A 43 4.58 -11.26 -5.62
C PHE A 43 4.80 -9.76 -5.87
N GLY A 44 4.52 -9.25 -7.08
CA GLY A 44 4.52 -7.82 -7.35
C GLY A 44 3.40 -7.06 -6.61
N SER A 45 2.16 -7.56 -6.67
CA SER A 45 1.03 -6.94 -5.96
C SER A 45 1.12 -7.14 -4.44
N LEU A 46 1.66 -8.27 -3.98
CA LEU A 46 1.98 -8.48 -2.56
C LEU A 46 3.04 -7.49 -2.08
N ALA A 47 4.04 -7.14 -2.89
CA ALA A 47 5.03 -6.13 -2.51
C ALA A 47 4.36 -4.76 -2.30
N MET A 48 3.45 -4.37 -3.20
CA MET A 48 2.66 -3.15 -3.06
C MET A 48 1.80 -3.17 -1.80
N LEU A 49 1.12 -4.28 -1.51
CA LEU A 49 0.30 -4.45 -0.31
C LEU A 49 1.13 -4.24 0.97
N VAL A 50 2.27 -4.93 1.07
CA VAL A 50 3.14 -4.83 2.24
C VAL A 50 3.75 -3.42 2.35
N PHE A 51 4.12 -2.79 1.22
CA PHE A 51 4.61 -1.42 1.21
C PHE A 51 3.59 -0.42 1.78
N VAL A 52 2.35 -0.46 1.31
CA VAL A 52 1.27 0.41 1.82
C VAL A 52 1.05 0.14 3.31
N MET A 53 1.05 -1.12 3.74
CA MET A 53 0.94 -1.48 5.15
C MET A 53 2.10 -0.90 5.98
N GLN A 54 3.34 -0.91 5.49
CA GLN A 54 4.50 -0.32 6.15
C GLN A 54 4.38 1.19 6.31
N ILE A 55 3.91 1.90 5.27
CA ILE A 55 3.68 3.35 5.34
C ILE A 55 2.61 3.68 6.38
N VAL A 56 1.47 3.00 6.33
CA VAL A 56 0.35 3.25 7.25
C VAL A 56 0.78 2.97 8.69
N THR A 57 1.32 1.77 8.96
CA THR A 57 1.78 1.41 10.32
C THR A 57 2.91 2.32 10.81
N GLY A 58 3.84 2.68 9.93
CA GLY A 58 4.94 3.60 10.23
C GLY A 58 4.44 4.98 10.66
N ILE A 59 3.46 5.55 9.95
CA ILE A 59 2.83 6.84 10.31
C ILE A 59 2.20 6.77 11.72
N PHE A 60 1.47 5.70 12.04
CA PHE A 60 0.88 5.57 13.38
C PHE A 60 1.93 5.38 14.48
N ILE A 61 3.04 4.69 14.20
CA ILE A 61 4.14 4.53 15.15
C ILE A 61 4.84 5.88 15.37
N THR A 62 5.11 6.65 14.31
CA THR A 62 5.82 7.93 14.44
C THR A 62 5.01 8.99 15.20
N MET A 63 3.68 8.89 15.23
CA MET A 63 2.84 9.74 16.09
C MET A 63 3.11 9.53 17.60
N HIS A 64 3.66 8.38 18.00
CA HIS A 64 3.91 8.03 19.41
C HIS A 64 5.40 7.88 19.73
N PHE A 65 6.25 7.71 18.71
CA PHE A 65 7.69 7.54 18.87
C PHE A 65 8.37 8.88 19.18
N LYS A 66 9.25 8.88 20.19
CA LYS A 66 10.08 10.03 20.54
C LYS A 66 11.55 9.71 20.22
N PRO A 67 12.15 10.31 19.18
CA PRO A 67 13.56 10.08 18.89
C PRO A 67 14.44 10.72 19.98
N GLY A 68 15.38 9.95 20.51
CA GLY A 68 16.34 10.40 21.52
C GLY A 68 16.95 9.23 22.30
N GLU A 69 18.20 9.39 22.75
CA GLU A 69 18.94 8.31 23.43
C GLU A 69 18.25 7.84 24.72
N THR A 70 17.64 8.77 25.46
CA THR A 70 16.94 8.49 26.74
C THR A 70 15.44 8.25 26.58
N THR A 71 14.84 8.66 25.46
CA THR A 71 13.38 8.67 25.25
C THR A 71 12.88 7.60 24.28
N ALA A 72 13.73 7.12 23.36
CA ALA A 72 13.32 6.20 22.30
C ALA A 72 12.73 4.89 22.85
N PHE A 73 13.45 4.20 23.74
CA PHE A 73 12.97 2.93 24.29
C PHE A 73 11.67 3.11 25.09
N GLY A 74 11.60 4.12 25.96
CA GLY A 74 10.41 4.41 26.74
C GLY A 74 9.19 4.72 25.86
N SER A 75 9.37 5.41 24.73
CA SER A 75 8.27 5.68 23.79
C SER A 75 7.74 4.43 23.07
N VAL A 76 8.61 3.46 22.79
CA VAL A 76 8.20 2.16 22.22
C VAL A 76 7.47 1.32 23.27
N GLU A 77 7.92 1.34 24.53
CA GLU A 77 7.21 0.64 25.61
C GLU A 77 5.83 1.25 25.86
N TYR A 78 5.73 2.58 25.86
CA TYR A 78 4.44 3.29 25.89
C TYR A 78 3.51 2.86 24.76
N LEU A 79 4.01 2.79 23.51
CA LEU A 79 3.24 2.28 22.37
C LEU A 79 2.73 0.84 22.63
N MET A 80 3.56 -0.03 23.20
CA MET A 80 3.21 -1.43 23.43
C MET A 80 2.15 -1.63 24.52
N ARG A 81 2.17 -0.79 25.57
CA ARG A 81 1.37 -1.00 26.78
C ARG A 81 0.18 -0.08 26.91
N GLU A 82 0.33 1.18 26.51
CA GLU A 82 -0.62 2.25 26.80
C GLU A 82 -1.47 2.64 25.59
N VAL A 83 -0.96 2.45 24.37
CA VAL A 83 -1.70 2.77 23.14
C VAL A 83 -2.60 1.59 22.77
N PRO A 84 -3.93 1.78 22.61
CA PRO A 84 -4.82 0.73 22.14
C PRO A 84 -4.35 0.19 20.78
N TYR A 85 -4.18 -1.12 20.67
CA TYR A 85 -3.61 -1.80 19.49
C TYR A 85 -2.18 -1.39 19.09
N GLY A 86 -1.46 -0.62 19.93
CA GLY A 86 -0.09 -0.25 19.63
C GLY A 86 0.86 -1.46 19.54
N TRP A 87 0.59 -2.52 20.32
CA TRP A 87 1.27 -3.80 20.18
C TRP A 87 1.10 -4.42 18.78
N LEU A 88 -0.12 -4.38 18.24
CA LEU A 88 -0.43 -4.92 16.92
C LEU A 88 0.25 -4.10 15.83
N LEU A 89 0.19 -2.76 15.93
CA LEU A 89 0.85 -1.85 14.99
C LEU A 89 2.36 -2.08 14.95
N ARG A 90 3.00 -2.21 16.12
CA ARG A 90 4.44 -2.48 16.20
C ARG A 90 4.80 -3.81 15.55
N TYR A 91 4.08 -4.89 15.86
CA TYR A 91 4.37 -6.20 15.28
C TYR A 91 4.06 -6.26 13.78
N LEU A 92 2.98 -5.62 13.31
CA LEU A 92 2.71 -5.49 11.87
C LEU A 92 3.85 -4.75 11.16
N HIS A 93 4.38 -3.68 11.77
CA HIS A 93 5.49 -2.93 11.19
C HIS A 93 6.78 -3.77 11.17
N SER A 94 7.19 -4.35 12.30
CA SER A 94 8.44 -5.12 12.39
C SER A 94 8.40 -6.40 11.57
N THR A 95 7.34 -7.20 11.70
CA THR A 95 7.19 -8.47 10.95
C THR A 95 6.91 -8.19 9.47
N GLY A 96 6.17 -7.13 9.17
CA GLY A 96 5.94 -6.69 7.80
C GLY A 96 7.22 -6.28 7.07
N ALA A 97 8.22 -5.75 7.76
CA ALA A 97 9.53 -5.47 7.16
C ALA A 97 10.20 -6.76 6.68
N SER A 98 10.19 -7.82 7.49
CA SER A 98 10.70 -9.14 7.07
C SER A 98 9.90 -9.72 5.90
N MET A 99 8.57 -9.62 5.93
CA MET A 99 7.70 -10.05 4.83
C MET A 99 8.01 -9.27 3.53
N PHE A 100 8.30 -7.97 3.64
CA PHE A 100 8.65 -7.14 2.49
C PHE A 100 9.90 -7.68 1.77
N PHE A 101 10.96 -7.98 2.51
CA PHE A 101 12.17 -8.58 1.94
C PHE A 101 11.89 -9.94 1.28
N ILE A 102 11.14 -10.83 1.95
CA ILE A 102 10.78 -12.14 1.38
C ILE A 102 10.03 -11.96 0.06
N VAL A 103 9.00 -11.12 0.04
CA VAL A 103 8.17 -10.89 -1.14
C VAL A 103 8.97 -10.25 -2.28
N VAL A 104 9.85 -9.28 -1.98
CA VAL A 104 10.72 -8.64 -2.97
C VAL A 104 11.74 -9.63 -3.54
N TYR A 105 12.36 -10.48 -2.71
CA TYR A 105 13.27 -11.52 -3.20
C TYR A 105 12.57 -12.51 -4.13
N LEU A 106 11.36 -12.96 -3.78
CA LEU A 106 10.57 -13.85 -4.63
C LEU A 106 10.10 -13.15 -5.91
N HIS A 107 9.84 -11.85 -5.86
CA HIS A 107 9.51 -11.05 -7.04
C HIS A 107 10.70 -10.93 -8.00
N MET A 108 11.92 -10.66 -7.50
CA MET A 108 13.13 -10.55 -8.31
C MET A 108 13.59 -11.90 -8.88
N ALA A 109 13.51 -12.98 -8.09
CA ALA A 109 13.92 -14.32 -8.54
C ALA A 109 13.01 -14.92 -9.64
N ARG A 110 11.78 -14.40 -9.74
CA ARG A 110 10.81 -14.76 -10.78
C ARG A 110 11.07 -14.02 -12.09
N ALA A 111 11.47 -12.75 -12.01
CA ALA A 111 11.56 -11.81 -13.12
C ALA A 111 12.73 -12.17 -14.04
#